data_AF-M2XQF4-F1
#
_entry.id   AF-M2XQF4-F1
#
_cell.length_a   1.000
_cell.length_b   1.000
_cell.length_c   1.000
_cell.angle_alpha   90.00
_cell.angle_beta   90.00
_cell.angle_gamma   90.00
#
_symmetry.space_group_name_H-M   'P 1'
#
loop_
_entity.id
_entity.type
_entity.pdbx_description
1 polymer ?
#
loop_
_entity_poly.entity_id
_entity_poly.type
_entity_poly.pdbx_seq_one_letter_code
_entity_poly.pdbx_strand_id
1 'polypeptide(L)'
;MPRAVFRGRIRKRKSKPNGNFKRRGTLKREKRGKTQEQLDAEIMLYQAEKEGRDKEEVKLEIEKMKREREKAKLDEEMVLCAVLTFPINLSIFPGRIL
;
A
#
# COMPACT_ATOMS: atom_id res chain seq x y z
N MET A 1 -28.13 33.98 -52.12
CA MET A 1 -27.56 32.63 -52.42
C MET A 1 -26.48 32.79 -53.49
N PRO A 2 -25.40 31.97 -53.61
CA PRO A 2 -25.00 30.73 -52.91
C PRO A 2 -23.74 30.88 -52.00
N ARG A 3 -23.54 29.91 -51.09
CA ARG A 3 -22.35 29.79 -50.21
C ARG A 3 -21.15 29.26 -51.02
N ALA A 4 -20.02 29.95 -50.99
CA ALA A 4 -18.77 29.43 -51.53
C ALA A 4 -18.34 28.19 -50.72
N VAL A 5 -18.54 27.00 -51.29
CA VAL A 5 -18.08 25.73 -50.73
C VAL A 5 -16.58 25.65 -51.00
N PHE A 6 -15.77 26.08 -50.04
CA PHE A 6 -14.31 25.98 -50.13
C PHE A 6 -13.91 24.51 -50.00
N ARG A 7 -13.95 23.76 -51.10
CA ARG A 7 -13.35 22.42 -51.22
C ARG A 7 -11.84 22.57 -51.36
N GLY A 8 -11.19 23.01 -50.28
CA GLY A 8 -9.73 23.12 -50.20
C GLY A 8 -9.09 21.78 -49.85
N ARG A 9 -8.31 21.21 -50.77
CA ARG A 9 -7.48 20.00 -50.56
C ARG A 9 -6.36 20.31 -49.56
N ILE A 10 -6.43 19.77 -48.34
CA ILE A 10 -5.36 19.92 -47.33
C ILE A 10 -4.09 19.23 -47.86
N ARG A 11 -3.11 20.02 -48.30
CA ARG A 11 -1.75 19.52 -48.59
C ARG A 11 -1.09 19.15 -47.26
N LYS A 12 -0.79 17.86 -47.07
CA LYS A 12 0.03 17.35 -45.96
C LYS A 12 1.42 18.00 -46.05
N ARG A 13 1.66 19.09 -45.30
CA ARG A 13 3.02 19.59 -45.10
C ARG A 13 3.76 18.57 -44.24
N LYS A 14 4.87 18.01 -44.73
CA LYS A 14 5.83 17.26 -43.93
C LYS A 14 6.53 18.28 -43.03
N SER A 15 5.97 18.57 -41.85
CA SER A 15 6.70 19.34 -40.85
C SER A 15 7.95 18.53 -40.48
N LYS A 16 9.13 19.13 -40.64
CA LYS A 16 10.35 18.57 -40.03
C LYS A 16 10.07 18.44 -38.52
N PRO A 17 10.37 17.32 -37.85
CA PRO A 17 10.10 17.19 -36.43
C PRO A 17 11.19 17.93 -35.66
N ASN A 18 11.16 19.26 -35.67
CA ASN A 18 11.97 20.07 -34.77
C ASN A 18 11.12 20.47 -33.58
N GLY A 19 10.74 19.46 -32.81
CA GLY A 19 10.37 19.63 -31.42
C GLY A 19 11.47 18.97 -30.61
N ASN A 20 12.49 19.73 -30.22
CA ASN A 20 13.36 19.37 -29.11
C ASN A 20 12.51 19.40 -27.83
N PHE A 21 11.58 18.44 -27.73
CA PHE A 21 10.83 18.17 -26.52
C PHE A 21 11.86 17.55 -25.60
N LYS A 22 12.52 18.42 -24.82
CA LYS A 22 13.41 18.04 -23.73
C LYS A 22 12.76 16.83 -23.05
N ARG A 23 13.40 15.67 -23.17
CA ARG A 23 13.04 14.51 -22.34
C ARG A 23 13.35 14.96 -20.92
N ARG A 24 12.38 15.58 -20.25
CA ARG A 24 12.46 15.78 -18.81
C ARG A 24 12.66 14.37 -18.27
N GLY A 25 13.82 14.18 -17.64
CA GLY A 25 14.21 12.89 -17.11
C GLY A 25 13.03 12.28 -16.38
N THR A 26 12.85 10.97 -16.54
CA THR A 26 12.09 10.18 -15.58
C THR A 26 12.78 10.36 -14.22
N LEU A 27 12.42 11.44 -13.52
CA LEU A 27 12.59 11.54 -12.08
C LEU A 27 11.85 10.32 -11.56
N LYS A 28 12.62 9.31 -11.14
CA LYS A 28 12.07 8.17 -10.43
C LYS A 28 11.30 8.77 -9.27
N ARG A 29 9.97 8.68 -9.38
CA ARG A 29 9.04 9.20 -8.39
C ARG A 29 9.16 8.27 -7.21
N GLU A 30 10.09 8.55 -6.31
CA GLU A 30 10.14 7.95 -4.98
C GLU A 30 8.95 8.49 -4.17
N LYS A 31 7.74 8.09 -4.57
CA LYS A 31 6.60 8.07 -3.69
C LYS A 31 6.33 6.62 -3.37
N ARG A 32 7.16 6.02 -2.52
CA ARG A 32 6.69 4.89 -1.71
C ARG A 32 5.65 5.51 -0.77
N GLY A 33 4.38 5.20 -0.97
CA GLY A 33 3.33 5.66 -0.06
C GLY A 33 3.67 5.23 1.36
N LYS A 34 3.41 6.10 2.34
CA LYS A 34 3.50 5.72 3.76
C LYS A 34 2.53 4.56 4.01
N THR A 35 2.93 3.56 4.78
CA THR A 35 2.02 2.48 5.18
C THR A 35 0.96 3.03 6.14
N GLN A 36 -0.21 2.38 6.23
CA GLN A 36 -1.28 2.84 7.11
C GLN A 36 -0.81 2.97 8.56
N GLU A 37 0.01 2.03 9.03
CA GLU A 37 0.60 2.05 10.37
C GLU A 37 1.53 3.25 10.62
N GLN A 38 2.20 3.76 9.58
CA GLN A 38 3.01 4.97 9.68
C GLN A 38 2.15 6.23 9.75
N LEU A 39 1.04 6.26 9.01
CA LEU A 39 0.09 7.36 9.06
C LEU A 39 -0.58 7.45 10.43
N ASP A 40 -1.00 6.30 10.99
CA ASP A 40 -1.62 6.25 12.31
C ASP A 40 -0.64 6.71 13.41
N ALA A 41 0.64 6.32 13.31
CA ALA A 41 1.68 6.78 14.22
C ALA A 41 1.93 8.30 14.12
N GLU A 42 1.92 8.86 12.91
CA GLU A 42 2.05 10.30 12.71
C GLU A 42 0.88 11.08 13.29
N ILE A 43 -0.35 10.55 13.17
CA ILE A 43 -1.55 11.17 13.76
C ILE A 43 -1.46 11.20 15.28
N MET A 44 -1.04 10.10 15.92
CA MET A 44 -0.88 10.03 17.38
C MET A 44 0.18 11.01 17.89
N LEU A 45 1.33 11.10 17.22
CA LEU A 45 2.39 12.05 17.58
C LEU A 45 1.93 13.50 17.41
N TYR A 46 1.16 13.80 16.37
CA TYR A 46 0.61 15.14 16.13
C TYR A 46 -0.42 15.53 17.20
N GLN A 47 -1.30 14.62 17.59
CA GLN A 47 -2.29 14.87 18.65
C GLN A 47 -1.60 15.11 20.00
N ALA A 48 -0.60 14.30 20.34
CA ALA A 48 0.18 14.49 21.55
C ALA A 48 0.88 15.85 21.60
N GLU A 49 1.45 16.29 20.46
CA GLU A 49 2.07 17.61 20.35
C GLU A 49 1.06 18.75 20.53
N LYS A 50 -0.19 18.57 20.08
CA LYS A 50 -1.27 19.54 20.29
C LYS A 50 -1.77 19.59 21.73
N GLU A 51 -1.75 18.46 22.41
CA GLU A 51 -2.17 18.33 23.81
C GLU A 51 -1.06 18.68 24.81
N GLY A 52 0.16 18.97 24.34
CA GLY A 52 1.30 19.25 25.20
C GLY A 52 1.79 18.02 25.97
N ARG A 53 1.48 16.82 25.49
CA ARG A 53 1.94 15.55 26.07
C ARG A 53 3.39 15.28 25.68
N ASP A 54 4.11 14.58 26.55
CA ASP A 54 5.50 14.28 26.32
C ASP A 54 5.67 13.32 25.13
N LYS A 55 6.43 13.78 24.13
CA LYS A 55 6.61 13.04 22.87
C LYS A 55 7.32 11.70 23.09
N GLU A 56 8.11 11.57 24.16
CA GLU A 56 8.81 10.33 24.50
C GLU A 56 7.87 9.26 25.07
N GLU A 57 6.93 9.66 25.92
CA GLU A 57 5.92 8.74 26.47
C GLU A 57 5.02 8.18 25.37
N VAL A 58 4.62 9.01 24.42
CA VAL A 58 3.76 8.62 23.30
C VAL A 58 4.50 7.69 22.34
N LYS A 59 5.81 7.89 22.15
CA LYS A 59 6.64 6.94 21.38
C LYS A 59 6.71 5.57 22.05
N LEU A 60 6.87 5.54 23.37
CA LEU A 60 6.87 4.28 24.14
C LEU A 60 5.51 3.58 24.05
N GLU A 61 4.41 4.33 24.05
CA GLU A 61 3.06 3.79 23.88
C GLU A 61 2.84 3.20 22.48
N ILE A 62 3.28 3.89 21.43
CA ILE A 62 3.27 3.39 20.04
C ILE A 62 4.10 2.10 19.92
N GLU A 63 5.26 2.04 20.58
CA GLU A 63 6.11 0.85 20.56
C GLU A 63 5.49 -0.33 21.28
N LYS A 64 4.84 -0.11 22.44
CA LYS A 64 4.08 -1.14 23.15
C LYS A 64 2.95 -1.70 22.29
N MET A 65 2.16 -0.84 21.65
CA MET A 65 1.09 -1.28 20.74
C MET A 65 1.61 -2.10 19.57
N LYS A 66 2.78 -1.77 19.01
CA LYS A 66 3.38 -2.59 17.95
C LYS A 66 3.72 -3.99 18.43
N ARG A 67 4.34 -4.11 19.61
CA ARG A 67 4.70 -5.41 20.20
C ARG A 67 3.48 -6.26 20.51
N GLU A 68 2.39 -5.65 21.00
CA GLU A 68 1.13 -6.35 21.26
C GLU A 68 0.48 -6.87 19.96
N ARG A 69 0.51 -6.07 18.89
CA ARG A 69 0.00 -6.50 17.57
C ARG A 69 0.84 -7.63 16.98
N GLU A 70 2.16 -7.59 17.12
CA GLU A 70 3.04 -8.67 16.67
C GLU A 70 2.78 -9.95 17.45
N LYS A 71 2.58 -9.85 18.77
CA LYS A 71 2.21 -11.00 19.61
C LYS A 71 0.85 -11.59 19.21
N ALA A 72 -0.16 -10.75 18.99
CA ALA A 72 -1.47 -11.19 18.54
C ALA A 72 -1.44 -11.90 17.18
N LYS A 73 -0.63 -11.41 16.23
CA LYS A 73 -0.44 -12.09 14.93
C LYS A 73 0.17 -13.47 15.09
N LEU A 74 1.17 -13.62 15.97
CA LEU A 74 1.78 -14.93 16.25
C LEU A 74 0.80 -15.87 16.92
N ASP A 75 -0.03 -15.39 17.84
CA ASP A 75 -1.07 -16.19 18.49
C ASP A 75 -2.14 -16.66 17.47
N GLU A 76 -2.57 -15.80 16.54
CA GLU A 76 -3.47 -16.18 15.43
C GLU A 76 -2.84 -17.22 14.49
N GLU A 77 -1.57 -17.05 14.12
CA GLU A 77 -0.84 -18.01 13.28
C GLU A 77 -0.70 -19.38 13.98
N MET A 78 -0.43 -19.39 15.29
CA MET A 78 -0.36 -20.61 16.09
C MET A 78 -1.71 -21.32 16.20
N VAL A 79 -2.81 -20.56 16.37
CA VAL A 79 -4.16 -21.12 16.39
C VAL A 79 -4.53 -21.71 15.03
N LEU A 80 -4.24 -21.01 13.93
CA LEU A 80 -4.47 -21.54 12.58
C LEU A 80 -3.63 -22.79 12.29
N CYS A 81 -2.37 -22.80 12.72
CA CYS A 81 -1.50 -23.97 12.59
C CYS A 81 -2.02 -25.17 13.42
N ALA A 82 -2.54 -24.93 14.63
CA ALA A 82 -3.15 -25.96 15.47
C ALA A 82 -4.44 -26.52 14.85
N VAL A 83 -5.30 -25.66 14.29
CA VAL A 83 -6.55 -26.07 13.62
C VAL A 83 -6.27 -26.88 12.35
N LEU A 84 -5.21 -26.58 11.61
CA LEU A 84 -4.83 -27.29 10.38
C LEU A 84 -4.04 -28.59 10.62
N THR A 85 -3.44 -28.78 11.79
CA THR A 85 -2.73 -30.02 12.16
C THR A 85 -3.62 -31.06 12.84
N PHE A 86 -4.76 -30.66 13.41
CA PHE A 86 -5.71 -31.56 14.06
C PHE A 86 -6.48 -32.54 13.16
N PRO A 87 -6.81 -32.28 11.87
CA PRO A 87 -7.58 -33.24 11.07
C PRO A 87 -6.69 -34.31 10.40
N ILE A 88 -5.38 -34.12 10.30
CA ILE A 88 -4.50 -35.08 9.58
C ILE A 88 -4.14 -36.29 10.48
N ASN A 89 -4.04 -36.11 11.80
CA ASN A 89 -3.69 -37.19 12.73
C ASN A 89 -4.83 -38.17 13.06
N LEU A 90 -6.08 -37.88 12.68
CA LEU A 90 -7.22 -38.81 12.84
C LEU A 90 -7.43 -39.75 11.63
N SER A 91 -6.66 -39.57 10.55
CA SER A 91 -6.80 -40.38 9.32
C SER A 91 -5.75 -41.48 9.15
N ILE A 92 -4.77 -41.61 10.06
CA ILE A 92 -3.63 -42.54 9.92
C ILE A 92 -3.82 -43.86 10.69
N PHE A 93 -4.90 -44.04 11.47
CA PHE A 93 -5.23 -45.36 12.05
C PHE A 93 -6.60 -45.87 11.59
N PRO A 94 -6.69 -46.58 10.46
CA PRO A 94 -7.87 -47.35 10.11
C PRO A 94 -7.83 -48.67 10.90
N GLY A 95 -8.34 -48.68 12.13
CA GLY A 95 -8.60 -49.95 12.81
C GLY A 95 -8.37 -49.93 14.32
N ARG A 96 -9.39 -49.54 15.08
CA ARG A 96 -9.69 -50.09 16.41
C ARG A 96 -11.04 -49.57 16.90
N ILE A 97 -12.10 -50.24 16.46
CA ILE A 97 -13.36 -50.35 17.21
C ILE A 97 -13.66 -51.85 17.22
N LEU A 98 -13.40 -52.49 18.36
CA LEU A 98 -13.93 -53.78 18.79
C LEU A 98 -14.80 -53.48 20.02
#